data_AF-A0A2P6RKQ3-F1
#
_entry.id   AF-A0A2P6RKQ3-F1
#
_cell.length_a   1.000
_cell.length_b   1.000
_cell.length_c   1.000
_cell.angle_alpha   90.00
_cell.angle_beta   90.00
_cell.angle_gamma   90.00
#
_symmetry.space_group_name_H-M   'P 1'
#
loop_
_entity.id
_entity.type
_entity.pdbx_description
1 polymer ?
#
loop_
_entity_poly.entity_id
_entity_poly.type
_entity_poly.pdbx_seq_one_letter_code
_entity_poly.pdbx_strand_id
1 'polypeptide(L)'
;MLDMVGFIDPAHTGIIGCGNPTERARSMSNRYLLGKPGQIFLVPYNSGAHGMLSVVNPDEEVMHFMDLLKMRLCAGEWKAIVDNSIKIFNAQKGRKGRKIIQQKNLVWEGKSNLAYTQKDIDVVRAEWANHVMMF
;
A
#
# COMPACT_ATOMS: atom_id res chain seq x y z
N MET A 1 -0.68 -5.49 18.41
CA MET A 1 -0.87 -4.45 17.37
C MET A 1 -0.20 -4.85 16.04
N LEU A 2 1.03 -5.38 16.04
CA LEU A 2 1.72 -5.88 14.84
C LEU A 2 0.94 -6.96 14.08
N ASP A 3 0.19 -7.82 14.78
CA ASP A 3 -0.68 -8.84 14.18
C ASP A 3 -1.82 -8.31 13.32
N MET A 4 -2.12 -7.00 13.39
CA MET A 4 -3.17 -6.35 12.61
C MET A 4 -2.65 -5.73 11.31
N VAL A 5 -1.34 -5.70 11.09
CA VAL A 5 -0.71 -5.06 9.93
C VAL A 5 0.13 -6.08 9.16
N GLY A 6 -0.25 -6.33 7.91
CA GLY A 6 0.54 -7.09 6.94
C GLY A 6 1.32 -6.15 6.02
N PHE A 7 2.43 -6.64 5.48
CA PHE A 7 3.19 -5.95 4.44
C PHE A 7 3.08 -6.70 3.13
N ILE A 8 2.90 -5.95 2.04
CA ILE A 8 3.05 -6.45 0.68
C ILE A 8 4.50 -6.24 0.27
N ASP A 9 5.09 -7.28 -0.33
CA ASP A 9 6.45 -7.25 -0.85
C ASP A 9 6.56 -6.23 -2.02
N PRO A 10 7.43 -5.20 -1.90
CA PRO A 10 7.66 -4.22 -2.96
C PRO A 10 8.10 -4.82 -4.30
N ALA A 11 8.71 -6.01 -4.31
CA ALA A 11 9.14 -6.70 -5.53
C ALA A 11 7.98 -7.09 -6.45
N HIS A 12 6.73 -6.97 -5.98
CA HIS A 12 5.53 -7.33 -6.73
C HIS A 12 4.60 -6.16 -7.00
N THR A 13 4.96 -4.93 -6.62
CA THR A 13 4.04 -3.79 -6.70
C THR A 13 4.53 -2.69 -7.62
N GLY A 14 5.84 -2.55 -7.87
CA GLY A 14 6.39 -1.51 -8.73
C GLY A 14 5.96 -1.56 -10.21
N ILE A 15 6.32 -0.52 -10.97
CA ILE A 15 6.15 -0.51 -12.45
C ILE A 15 7.20 -1.39 -13.13
N ILE A 16 8.45 -1.29 -12.70
CA ILE A 16 9.58 -1.96 -13.35
C ILE A 16 9.82 -3.32 -12.69
N GLY A 17 9.92 -4.37 -13.50
CA GLY A 17 10.32 -5.71 -13.05
C GLY A 17 9.28 -6.51 -12.25
N CYS A 18 8.08 -5.97 -12.04
CA CYS A 18 7.05 -6.58 -11.17
C CYS A 18 5.92 -7.31 -11.93
N GLY A 19 6.11 -7.59 -13.23
CA GLY A 19 5.11 -8.24 -14.07
C GLY A 19 3.95 -7.34 -14.52
N ASN A 20 2.95 -7.94 -15.17
CA ASN A 20 1.79 -7.19 -15.68
C ASN A 20 0.77 -6.86 -14.57
N PRO A 21 -0.17 -5.92 -14.78
CA PRO A 21 -1.15 -5.52 -13.77
C PRO A 21 -1.94 -6.67 -13.13
N THR A 22 -2.30 -7.69 -13.92
CA THR A 22 -3.09 -8.83 -13.44
C THR A 22 -2.26 -9.74 -12.53
N GLU A 23 -0.99 -9.97 -12.85
CA GLU A 23 -0.05 -10.72 -12.01
C GLU A 23 0.17 -10.02 -10.67
N ARG A 24 0.40 -8.70 -10.71
CA ARG A 24 0.54 -7.86 -9.51
C ARG A 24 -0.70 -7.94 -8.62
N ALA A 25 -1.89 -7.78 -9.20
CA ALA A 25 -3.15 -7.88 -8.48
C ALA A 25 -3.36 -9.27 -7.85
N ARG A 26 -3.00 -10.35 -8.56
CA ARG A 26 -3.10 -11.71 -8.05
C ARG A 26 -2.12 -11.99 -6.92
N SER A 27 -0.88 -11.51 -7.04
CA SER A 27 0.14 -11.63 -5.97
C SER A 27 -0.36 -10.97 -4.68
N MET A 28 -0.88 -9.74 -4.79
CA MET A 28 -1.48 -9.03 -3.66
C MET A 28 -2.69 -9.79 -3.07
N SER A 29 -3.59 -10.29 -3.91
CA SER A 29 -4.74 -11.09 -3.47
C SER A 29 -4.32 -12.34 -2.69
N ASN A 30 -3.31 -13.06 -3.17
CA ASN A 30 -2.77 -14.23 -2.48
C ASN A 30 -2.22 -13.85 -1.10
N ARG A 31 -1.58 -12.68 -0.97
CA ARG A 31 -1.11 -12.21 0.33
C ARG A 31 -2.27 -11.90 1.28
N TYR A 32 -3.37 -11.34 0.79
CA TYR A 32 -4.59 -11.11 1.60
C TYR A 32 -5.20 -12.40 2.12
N LEU A 33 -5.20 -13.48 1.31
CA LEU A 33 -5.70 -14.78 1.74
C LEU A 33 -4.92 -15.37 2.92
N LEU A 34 -3.63 -15.05 3.02
CA LEU A 34 -2.75 -15.44 4.13
C LEU A 34 -2.89 -14.53 5.36
N GLY A 35 -3.71 -13.48 5.27
CA GLY A 35 -3.98 -12.55 6.36
C GLY A 35 -5.04 -13.05 7.33
N LYS A 36 -5.02 -12.48 8.54
CA LYS A 36 -6.11 -12.64 9.51
C LYS A 36 -7.33 -11.81 9.07
N PRO A 37 -8.57 -12.20 9.46
CA PRO A 37 -9.74 -11.37 9.23
C PRO A 37 -9.56 -9.96 9.80
N GLY A 38 -9.90 -8.94 9.01
CA GLY A 38 -9.77 -7.52 9.38
C GLY A 38 -8.33 -6.99 9.37
N GLN A 39 -7.35 -7.78 8.94
CA GLN A 39 -5.96 -7.34 8.83
C GLN A 39 -5.81 -6.29 7.72
N ILE A 40 -5.10 -5.20 8.02
CA ILE A 40 -4.76 -4.16 7.04
C ILE A 40 -3.40 -4.44 6.41
N PHE A 41 -3.21 -4.02 5.17
CA PHE A 41 -1.97 -4.24 4.42
C PHE A 41 -1.33 -2.91 4.02
N LEU A 42 -0.06 -2.76 4.36
CA LEU A 42 0.80 -1.69 3.87
C LEU A 42 1.39 -2.11 2.52
N VAL A 43 1.09 -1.32 1.50
CA VAL A 43 1.38 -1.62 0.11
C VAL A 43 2.27 -0.52 -0.45
N PRO A 44 3.61 -0.68 -0.40
CA PRO A 44 4.52 0.24 -1.05
C PRO A 44 4.34 0.10 -2.57
N TYR A 45 4.39 1.22 -3.28
CA TYR A 45 4.29 1.27 -4.74
C TYR A 45 5.39 2.17 -5.28
N ASN A 46 6.19 1.65 -6.22
CA ASN A 46 7.21 2.44 -6.90
C ASN A 46 6.81 2.68 -8.35
N SER A 47 6.58 3.94 -8.72
CA SER A 47 6.24 4.33 -10.10
C SER A 47 7.47 4.49 -11.01
N GLY A 48 8.63 3.99 -10.61
CA GLY A 48 9.93 4.13 -11.30
C GLY A 48 10.73 5.35 -10.83
N ALA A 49 10.06 6.46 -10.50
CA ALA A 49 10.69 7.70 -10.03
C ALA A 49 10.10 8.24 -8.71
N HIS A 50 9.01 7.64 -8.23
CA HIS A 50 8.30 8.09 -7.03
C HIS A 50 7.79 6.92 -6.21
N GLY A 51 8.05 6.97 -4.90
CA GLY A 51 7.58 6.02 -3.91
C GLY A 51 6.28 6.49 -3.27
N MET A 52 5.27 5.64 -3.30
CA MET A 52 3.97 5.86 -2.67
C MET A 52 3.67 4.74 -1.70
N LEU A 53 2.78 5.00 -0.75
CA LEU A 53 2.26 3.99 0.17
C LEU A 53 0.75 3.93 0.06
N SER A 54 0.18 2.73 0.03
CA SER A 54 -1.26 2.54 0.17
C SER A 54 -1.55 1.66 1.39
N VAL A 55 -2.62 1.96 2.11
CA VAL A 55 -3.15 1.11 3.18
C VAL A 55 -4.42 0.45 2.67
N VAL A 56 -4.46 -0.87 2.64
CA VAL A 56 -5.57 -1.64 2.08
C VAL A 56 -6.22 -2.49 3.16
N ASN A 57 -7.53 -2.39 3.32
CA ASN A 57 -8.34 -3.35 4.06
C ASN A 57 -9.19 -4.15 3.06
N PRO A 58 -8.79 -5.39 2.72
CA PRO A 58 -9.51 -6.18 1.72
C PRO A 58 -10.87 -6.69 2.22
N ASP A 59 -11.04 -6.88 3.54
CA ASP A 59 -12.31 -7.33 4.12
C ASP A 59 -13.35 -6.19 4.18
N GLU A 60 -12.93 -4.97 4.47
CA GLU A 60 -13.82 -3.79 4.44
C GLU A 60 -13.93 -3.15 3.05
N GLU A 61 -13.12 -3.63 2.09
CA GLU A 61 -13.04 -3.11 0.72
C GLU A 61 -12.77 -1.61 0.69
N VAL A 62 -11.76 -1.21 1.46
CA VAL A 62 -11.30 0.18 1.59
C VAL A 62 -9.81 0.24 1.26
N MET A 63 -9.43 1.29 0.52
CA MET A 63 -8.04 1.64 0.33
C MET A 63 -7.78 3.13 0.58
N HIS A 64 -6.66 3.39 1.22
CA HIS A 64 -6.16 4.72 1.51
C HIS A 64 -4.86 4.96 0.74
N PHE A 65 -4.83 5.97 -0.12
CA PHE A 65 -3.62 6.39 -0.81
C PHE A 65 -2.87 7.42 0.02
N MET A 66 -1.58 7.19 0.23
CA MET A 66 -0.66 8.09 0.90
C MET A 66 0.44 8.51 -0.09
N ASP A 67 0.30 9.72 -0.62
CA ASP A 67 1.28 10.33 -1.52
C ASP A 67 1.83 11.62 -0.90
N LEU A 68 3.12 11.59 -0.57
CA LEU A 68 3.82 12.71 0.08
C LEU A 68 4.04 13.91 -0.85
N LEU A 69 4.00 13.72 -2.18
CA LEU A 69 4.25 14.80 -3.14
C LEU A 69 3.00 15.61 -3.50
N LYS A 70 1.83 15.28 -2.93
CA LYS A 70 0.52 15.89 -3.29
C LYS A 70 0.23 15.93 -4.80
N MET A 71 0.99 15.18 -5.61
CA MET A 71 0.80 15.14 -7.05
C MET A 71 -0.54 14.45 -7.31
N ARG A 72 -1.33 14.99 -8.23
CA ARG A 72 -2.54 14.35 -8.73
C ARG A 72 -2.14 13.13 -9.59
N LEU A 73 -1.74 12.07 -8.90
CA LEU A 73 -1.85 10.66 -9.24
C LEU A 73 -1.47 10.25 -10.68
N CYS A 74 -0.26 9.72 -10.85
CA CYS A 74 0.05 8.67 -11.83
C CYS A 74 -0.62 7.31 -11.47
N ALA A 75 -1.81 7.34 -10.88
CA ALA A 75 -2.42 6.18 -10.22
C ALA A 75 -3.51 5.49 -11.03
N GLY A 76 -3.61 5.71 -12.35
CA GLY A 76 -4.59 4.99 -13.17
C GLY A 76 -4.38 3.48 -13.09
N GLU A 77 -3.16 3.04 -13.44
CA GLU A 77 -2.80 1.63 -13.39
C GLU A 77 -2.74 1.12 -11.93
N TRP A 78 -2.11 1.86 -11.02
CA TRP A 78 -2.00 1.45 -9.62
C TRP A 78 -3.37 1.25 -8.95
N LYS A 79 -4.31 2.18 -9.14
CA LYS A 79 -5.69 2.02 -8.66
C LYS A 79 -6.33 0.77 -9.21
N ALA A 80 -6.18 0.50 -10.50
CA ALA A 80 -6.74 -0.68 -11.14
C ALA A 80 -6.13 -1.96 -10.56
N ILE A 81 -4.83 -1.99 -10.27
CA ILE A 81 -4.16 -3.14 -9.66
C ILE A 81 -4.74 -3.42 -8.27
N VAL A 82 -4.83 -2.40 -7.40
CA VAL A 82 -5.35 -2.61 -6.05
C VAL A 82 -6.84 -2.99 -6.08
N ASP A 83 -7.64 -2.33 -6.91
CA ASP A 83 -9.06 -2.64 -7.08
C ASP A 83 -9.27 -4.09 -7.55
N ASN A 84 -8.51 -4.51 -8.57
CA ASN A 84 -8.54 -5.89 -9.06
C ASN A 84 -8.06 -6.89 -8.02
N SER A 85 -7.07 -6.53 -7.18
CA SER A 85 -6.60 -7.43 -6.12
C SER A 85 -7.69 -7.77 -5.11
N ILE A 86 -8.53 -6.80 -4.74
CA ILE A 86 -9.66 -7.01 -3.82
C ILE A 86 -10.78 -7.81 -4.49
N LYS A 87 -11.03 -7.56 -5.78
CA LYS A 87 -12.00 -8.35 -6.58
C LYS A 87 -11.59 -9.82 -6.67
N ILE A 88 -10.31 -10.10 -6.94
CA ILE A 88 -9.78 -11.46 -6.97
C ILE A 88 -9.90 -12.10 -5.58
N PHE A 89 -9.56 -11.38 -4.51
CA PHE A 89 -9.65 -11.88 -3.14
C PHE A 89 -11.09 -12.27 -2.77
N ASN A 90 -12.06 -11.42 -3.10
CA ASN A 90 -13.47 -11.70 -2.86
C ASN A 90 -13.96 -12.92 -3.65
N ALA A 91 -13.56 -13.03 -4.93
CA ALA A 91 -13.88 -14.19 -5.74
C ALA A 91 -13.28 -15.48 -5.14
N GLN A 92 -12.03 -15.44 -4.67
CA GLN A 92 -11.36 -16.57 -4.01
C GLN A 92 -12.03 -16.95 -2.68
N LYS A 93 -12.62 -15.99 -1.95
CA LYS A 93 -13.40 -16.23 -0.72
C LYS A 93 -14.86 -16.63 -1.00
N GLY A 94 -15.30 -16.68 -2.26
CA GLY A 94 -16.70 -16.94 -2.61
C GLY A 94 -17.67 -15.82 -2.19
N ARG A 95 -17.16 -14.59 -2.01
CA ARG A 95 -17.93 -13.43 -1.57
C ARG A 95 -18.39 -12.61 -2.76
N LYS A 96 -19.62 -12.09 -2.71
CA LYS A 96 -20.05 -11.00 -3.59
C LYS A 96 -19.48 -9.70 -3.03
N GLY A 97 -18.35 -9.26 -3.56
CA GLY A 97 -17.75 -7.98 -3.20
C GLY A 97 -18.55 -6.78 -3.71
N ARG A 98 -18.20 -5.56 -3.29
CA ARG A 98 -18.82 -4.34 -3.82
C ARG A 98 -18.49 -4.17 -5.30
N LYS A 99 -19.39 -3.48 -6.01
CA LYS A 99 -19.14 -3.02 -7.38
C LYS A 99 -18.04 -1.96 -7.44
N ILE A 100 -17.89 -1.15 -6.38
CA ILE A 100 -16.94 -0.05 -6.29
C ILE A 100 -16.24 -0.13 -4.93
N ILE A 101 -14.91 -0.26 -4.95
CA ILE A 101 -14.06 -0.22 -3.76
C ILE A 101 -13.96 1.22 -3.25
N GLN A 102 -14.01 1.41 -1.93
CA GLN A 102 -13.88 2.75 -1.36
C GLN A 102 -12.43 3.22 -1.43
N GLN A 103 -12.20 4.34 -2.13
CA GLN A 103 -10.88 4.94 -2.27
C GLN A 103 -10.83 6.27 -1.54
N LYS A 104 -9.84 6.44 -0.66
CA LYS A 104 -9.64 7.67 0.11
C LYS A 104 -8.22 8.16 -0.14
N ASN A 105 -8.07 9.40 -0.58
CA ASN A 105 -6.76 10.04 -0.56
C ASN A 105 -6.52 10.55 0.86
N LEU A 106 -5.53 10.01 1.54
CA LEU A 106 -5.03 10.61 2.76
C LEU A 106 -4.17 11.78 2.34
N VAL A 107 -4.80 12.95 2.32
CA VAL A 107 -4.06 14.20 2.31
C VAL A 107 -3.44 14.29 3.70
N TRP A 108 -2.12 14.38 3.73
CA TRP A 108 -1.42 14.94 4.89
C TRP A 108 -1.79 16.42 4.95
N GLU A 109 -3.02 16.70 5.38
CA GLU A 109 -3.38 18.03 5.84
C GLU A 109 -2.48 18.28 7.03
N GLY A 110 -1.77 19.41 7.03
CA GLY A 110 -0.96 19.87 8.16
C GLY A 110 -1.85 20.19 9.37
N LYS A 111 -2.54 19.18 9.89
CA LYS A 111 -3.35 19.26 11.09
C LYS A 111 -2.42 18.97 12.26
N SER A 112 -2.15 20.05 12.99
CA SER A 112 -1.30 20.18 14.18
C SER A 112 0.21 20.19 13.90
N ASN A 113 0.97 20.77 14.83
CA ASN A 113 2.42 20.98 14.83
C ASN A 113 3.26 19.67 14.80
N LEU A 114 2.78 18.62 14.14
CA LEU A 114 3.33 17.27 14.03
C LEU A 114 3.75 16.93 12.59
N ALA A 115 4.04 17.94 11.77
CA ALA A 115 4.69 17.70 10.48
C ALA A 115 6.15 17.33 10.76
N TYR A 116 6.56 16.12 10.37
CA TYR A 116 7.97 15.74 10.38
C TYR A 116 8.77 16.77 9.58
N THR A 117 9.71 17.42 10.24
CA THR A 117 10.67 18.30 9.60
C THR A 117 11.69 17.45 8.82
N GLN A 118 12.45 18.08 7.93
CA GLN A 118 13.58 17.39 7.27
C GLN A 118 14.54 16.79 8.31
N LYS A 119 14.75 17.48 9.44
CA LYS A 119 15.58 16.99 10.54
C LYS A 119 15.01 15.71 11.17
N ASP A 120 13.70 15.64 11.38
CA ASP A 120 13.07 14.44 11.92
C ASP A 120 13.19 13.26 10.95
N ILE A 121 13.07 13.52 9.64
CA ILE A 121 13.29 12.51 8.59
C ILE A 121 14.75 12.03 8.60
N ASP A 122 15.72 12.94 8.74
CA ASP A 122 17.14 12.59 8.76
C ASP A 122 17.50 11.75 10.00
N VAL A 123 16.88 12.02 11.15
CA VAL A 123 17.01 11.17 12.35
C VAL A 123 16.52 9.75 12.07
N VAL A 124 15.31 9.59 11.53
CA VAL A 124 14.76 8.27 11.19
C VAL A 124 15.65 7.53 10.19
N ARG A 125 16.21 8.23 9.19
CA ARG A 125 17.16 7.65 8.23
C ARG A 125 18.45 7.17 8.91
N ALA A 126 18.99 7.97 9.82
CA ALA A 126 20.21 7.60 10.55
C ALA A 126 19.98 6.41 11.50
N GLU A 127 18.84 6.35 12.19
CA GLU A 127 18.44 5.20 13.02
C GLU A 127 18.33 3.93 12.18
N TRP A 128 17.69 4.02 11.00
CA TRP A 128 17.58 2.90 10.07
C TRP A 128 18.94 2.46 9.53
N ALA A 129 19.79 3.41 9.15
CA ALA A 129 21.14 3.12 8.68
C ALA A 129 21.96 2.42 9.76
N ASN A 130 21.90 2.89 11.01
CA ASN A 130 22.55 2.22 12.13
C ASN A 130 22.02 0.80 12.31
N HIS A 131 20.70 0.57 12.28
CA HIS A 131 20.11 -0.76 12.41
C HIS A 131 20.59 -1.73 11.32
N VAL A 132 20.68 -1.29 10.06
CA VAL A 132 21.11 -2.13 8.93
C VAL A 132 22.62 -2.35 8.90
N MET A 133 23.39 -1.36 9.34
CA MET A 133 24.86 -1.38 9.30
C MET A 133 25.49 -2.02 10.56
N MET A 134 24.69 -2.45 11.54
CA MET A 134 25.21 -3.26 12.65
C MET A 134 25.64 -4.64 12.11
N PHE A 135 26.96 -4.84 12.02
CA PHE A 135 27.58 -6.17 12.00
C PHE A 135 27.47 -6.83 13.38
#